data_AF-A0A536SG61-F1
#
_entry.id   AF-A0A536SG61-F1
#
_cell.length_a   1.000
_cell.length_b   1.000
_cell.length_c   1.000
_cell.angle_alpha   90.00
_cell.angle_beta   90.00
_cell.angle_gamma   90.00
#
_symmetry.space_group_name_H-M   'P 1'
#
loop_
_entity.id
_entity.type
_entity.pdbx_description
1 polymer ?
#
loop_
_entity_poly.entity_id
_entity_poly.type
_entity_poly.pdbx_seq_one_letter_code
_entity_poly.pdbx_strand_id
1 'polypeptide(L)' 'IVDKLHAEVVRILKLPDVAERIASQGGDVVGNSPAEFAAFIAAESAKYAKIIRQAGVKLD' A
#
# COMPACT_ATOMS: atom_id res chain seq x y z
N ILE A 1 4.64 -0.37 -19.68
CA ILE A 1 4.89 -1.60 -18.89
C ILE A 1 4.16 -1.54 -17.55
N VAL A 2 4.34 -0.46 -16.78
CA VAL A 2 3.67 -0.25 -15.47
C VAL A 2 2.16 -0.45 -15.56
N ASP A 3 1.49 0.16 -16.53
CA ASP A 3 0.03 0.06 -16.65
C ASP A 3 -0.46 -1.37 -16.88
N LYS A 4 0.27 -2.14 -17.70
CA LYS A 4 -0.06 -3.55 -17.97
C LYS A 4 0.11 -4.41 -16.71
N LEU A 5 1.18 -4.18 -15.95
CA LEU A 5 1.40 -4.89 -14.69
C LEU A 5 0.32 -4.52 -13.66
N HIS A 6 0.04 -3.23 -13.53
CA HIS A 6 -1.00 -2.73 -12.62
C HIS A 6 -2.37 -3.36 -12.95
N ALA A 7 -2.76 -3.37 -14.23
CA ALA A 7 -4.02 -3.97 -14.66
C ALA A 7 -4.12 -5.46 -14.29
N GLU A 8 -3.07 -6.25 -14.51
CA GLU A 8 -3.08 -7.66 -14.14
C GLU A 8 -3.10 -7.88 -12.62
N VAL A 9 -2.34 -7.09 -11.86
CA VAL A 9 -2.34 -7.18 -10.39
C VAL A 9 -3.73 -6.84 -9.83
N VAL A 10 -4.37 -5.76 -10.31
CA VAL A 10 -5.73 -5.39 -9.89
C VAL A 10 -6.73 -6.49 -10.25
N ARG A 11 -6.59 -7.12 -11.42
CA ARG A 11 -7.44 -8.25 -11.82
C ARG A 11 -7.27 -9.43 -10.85
N ILE A 12 -6.04 -9.77 -10.49
CA ILE A 12 -5.74 -10.88 -9.56
C ILE A 12 -6.28 -10.59 -8.16
N LEU A 13 -6.12 -9.35 -7.67
CA LEU A 13 -6.63 -8.94 -6.35
C LEU A 13 -8.16 -9.04 -6.22
N LYS A 14 -8.90 -9.04 -7.35
CA LYS A 14 -10.35 -9.21 -7.40
C LYS A 14 -10.79 -10.67 -7.48
N LEU A 15 -9.87 -11.63 -7.59
CA LEU A 15 -10.22 -13.04 -7.57
C LEU A 15 -10.69 -13.42 -6.15
N PRO A 16 -11.80 -14.16 -6.00
CA PRO A 16 -12.39 -14.44 -4.69
C PRO A 16 -11.43 -15.14 -3.71
N ASP A 17 -10.68 -16.13 -4.20
CA ASP A 17 -9.70 -16.89 -3.44
C ASP A 17 -8.52 -16.03 -2.96
N VAL A 18 -8.06 -15.10 -3.81
CA VAL A 18 -6.99 -14.15 -3.46
C VAL A 18 -7.49 -13.14 -2.43
N ALA A 19 -8.67 -12.56 -2.64
CA ALA A 19 -9.28 -11.60 -1.71
C ALA A 19 -9.54 -12.24 -0.34
N GLU A 20 -10.09 -13.46 -0.32
CA GLU A 20 -10.32 -14.22 0.90
C GLU A 20 -9.02 -14.52 1.64
N ARG A 21 -7.95 -14.90 0.92
CA ARG A 21 -6.64 -15.14 1.52
C ARG A 21 -6.00 -13.89 2.11
N ILE A 22 -6.20 -12.73 1.51
CA ILE A 22 -5.72 -11.45 2.05
C ILE A 22 -6.52 -11.09 3.31
N ALA A 23 -7.84 -11.21 3.25
CA ALA A 23 -8.73 -10.95 4.37
C ALA A 23 -8.47 -11.88 5.57
N SER A 24 -8.20 -13.17 5.33
CA SER A 24 -7.90 -14.14 6.40
C SER A 24 -6.60 -13.87 7.13
N GLN A 25 -5.70 -13.08 6.54
CA GLN A 25 -4.46 -12.59 7.16
C GLN A 25 -4.64 -11.19 7.79
N GLY A 26 -5.87 -10.66 7.82
CA GLY A 26 -6.20 -9.35 8.38
C GLY A 26 -5.89 -8.17 7.45
N GLY A 27 -5.68 -8.42 6.15
CA GLY A 27 -5.43 -7.39 5.15
C GLY A 27 -6.69 -6.97 4.40
N ASP A 28 -6.65 -5.77 3.82
CA ASP A 28 -7.68 -5.24 2.93
C ASP A 28 -7.16 -5.07 1.51
N VAL A 29 -8.00 -5.38 0.52
CA VAL A 29 -7.68 -5.15 -0.90
C VAL A 29 -7.97 -3.68 -1.27
N VAL A 30 -6.94 -2.96 -1.71
CA VAL A 30 -7.06 -1.53 -2.10
C VAL A 30 -7.07 -1.37 -3.63
N GLY A 31 -6.02 -1.83 -4.32
CA GLY A 31 -5.96 -1.82 -5.80
C GLY A 31 -6.02 -0.42 -6.45
N ASN A 32 -5.54 0.61 -5.77
CA ASN A 32 -5.52 1.99 -6.28
C ASN A 32 -4.53 2.18 -7.44
N SER A 33 -4.65 3.30 -8.17
CA SER A 33 -3.79 3.62 -9.30
C SER A 33 -2.32 3.83 -8.89
N PRO A 34 -1.36 3.70 -9.82
CA PRO A 34 0.06 3.98 -9.53
C PRO A 34 0.30 5.41 -9.02
N ALA A 35 -0.47 6.39 -9.51
CA ALA A 35 -0.37 7.78 -9.07
C ALA A 35 -0.87 7.98 -7.64
N GLU A 36 -2.01 7.36 -7.29
CA GLU A 36 -2.53 7.37 -5.92
C GLU A 36 -1.59 6.65 -4.95
N PHE A 37 -0.97 5.54 -5.38
CA PHE A 37 0.02 4.85 -4.57
C PHE A 37 1.27 5.71 -4.33
N ALA A 38 1.78 6.40 -5.35
CA ALA A 38 2.90 7.34 -5.19
C ALA A 38 2.54 8.48 -4.23
N ALA A 39 1.34 9.04 -4.33
CA ALA A 39 0.85 10.09 -3.42
C ALA A 39 0.74 9.58 -1.98
N PHE A 40 0.22 8.36 -1.77
CA PHE A 40 0.12 7.72 -0.47
C PHE A 40 1.50 7.57 0.20
N ILE A 41 2.49 7.04 -0.53
CA ILE A 41 3.85 6.87 0.00
C ILE A 41 4.47 8.21 0.40
N ALA A 42 4.30 9.27 -0.41
CA ALA A 42 4.80 10.60 -0.08
C ALA A 42 4.15 11.15 1.20
N ALA A 43 2.82 11.01 1.31
CA ALA A 43 2.06 11.50 2.47
C ALA A 43 2.43 10.75 3.76
N GLU A 44 2.45 9.43 3.74
CA GLU A 44 2.79 8.64 4.92
C GLU A 44 4.27 8.84 5.32
N SER A 45 5.19 8.92 4.36
CA SER A 45 6.60 9.21 4.66
C SER A 45 6.76 10.54 5.39
N ALA A 46 6.08 11.60 4.93
CA ALA A 46 6.13 12.91 5.57
C ALA A 46 5.53 12.88 6.99
N LYS A 47 4.40 12.20 7.16
CA LYS A 47 3.73 12.02 8.46
C LYS A 47 4.61 11.28 9.45
N TYR A 48 5.17 10.13 9.07
CA TYR A 48 6.02 9.35 9.97
C TYR A 48 7.35 10.04 10.26
N ALA A 49 7.94 10.75 9.28
CA ALA A 49 9.13 11.58 9.53
C ALA A 49 8.90 12.65 10.61
N LYS A 50 7.71 13.28 10.61
CA LYS A 50 7.32 14.22 11.66
C LYS A 50 7.19 13.53 13.02
N ILE A 51 6.50 12.38 13.07
CA ILE A 51 6.30 11.62 14.32
C ILE A 51 7.65 11.21 14.92
N ILE A 52 8.55 10.64 14.11
CA ILE A 52 9.89 10.19 14.56
C ILE A 52 10.67 11.35 15.19
N ARG A 53 10.70 12.50 14.52
CA ARG A 53 11.38 13.71 15.02
C ARG A 53 10.79 14.21 16.34
N GLN A 54 9.46 14.19 16.45
CA GLN A 54 8.76 14.64 17.66
C GLN A 54 8.95 13.68 18.86
N ALA A 55 8.97 12.38 18.59
CA ALA A 55 9.12 11.35 19.61
C ALA A 55 10.59 11.08 19.99
N GLY A 56 11.56 11.64 19.25
CA GLY A 56 12.99 11.42 19.50
C GLY A 56 13.46 9.99 19.23
N VAL A 57 12.68 9.22 18.44
CA VAL A 57 12.98 7.82 18.11
C VAL A 57 14.22 7.76 17.23
N LYS A 58 15.16 6.89 17.58
CA LYS A 58 16.33 6.55 16.78
C LYS A 58 16.30 5.05 16.48
N LEU A 59 16.79 4.65 15.32
CA LEU A 59 17.15 3.25 15.11
C LEU A 59 18.46 2.98 15.86
N ASP A 60 18.49 1.86 16.58
CA ASP A 60 19.69 1.33 17.22
C ASP A 60 20.70 0.78 16.19
#